data_AF-A0A0D0A7K8-F1
#
_entry.id   AF-A0A0D0A7K8-F1
#
_cell.length_a   1.000
_cell.length_b   1.000
_cell.length_c   1.000
_cell.angle_alpha   90.00
_cell.angle_beta   90.00
_cell.angle_gamma   90.00
#
_symmetry.space_group_name_H-M   'P 1'
#
loop_
_entity.id
_entity.type
_entity.pdbx_description
1 polymer ?
#
loop_
_entity_poly.entity_id
_entity_poly.type
_entity_poly.pdbx_seq_one_letter_code
_entity_poly.pdbx_strand_id
1 'polypeptide(L)'
;MGLVFRSTAVLVLAIFAAGYIHLKPYLAAMGIGRSVESIGTGNCSIVPDLQACEKIVLHQPSGLLYLACSTLRSRLQWMPAISRLDASGMSEDDHVAVYDYETNSITRLSFTGLSSPNGISLHGMDVVISTQEPSTLYVYLVNHRKPTSGDPSRVGADSVIEVFETRFGDSELRHIRTFEDPAVIITPNDVVGSPDGKSAYFTNDHAQKSGLKRDLGVLIQPYDTSVGFCHADYGCKFAYRGLHASNGIVKGLGHDNDTYYVADSMLGEITVLKRGPDHTLLFSEVIETGFAADNLAIDSNGALWVAGLTDVLGFISRKFEDPSAHVSSTGLRVTANSDLGPVYGQRYSVDKVFEDSGRLASGITTVVYDSQRERLFMHGVVSTHLTVCKL
;
A
#
# COMPACT_ATOMS: atom_id res chain seq x y z
N MET A 1 -24.09 -48.33 -14.42
CA MET A 1 -23.11 -47.85 -13.41
C MET A 1 -21.85 -47.23 -14.03
N GLY A 2 -21.19 -47.88 -15.01
CA GLY A 2 -19.94 -47.36 -15.60
C GLY A 2 -20.02 -46.04 -16.39
N LEU A 3 -21.14 -45.72 -17.05
CA LEU A 3 -21.29 -44.48 -17.81
C LEU A 3 -21.46 -43.25 -16.90
N VAL A 4 -22.31 -43.36 -15.87
CA VAL A 4 -22.54 -42.31 -14.86
C VAL A 4 -21.24 -42.00 -14.10
N PHE A 5 -20.49 -43.03 -13.69
CA PHE A 5 -19.20 -42.85 -13.01
C PHE A 5 -18.17 -42.12 -13.91
N ARG A 6 -18.14 -42.43 -15.21
CA ARG A 6 -17.28 -41.73 -16.19
C ARG A 6 -17.71 -40.27 -16.37
N SER A 7 -19.00 -39.98 -16.47
CA SER A 7 -19.52 -38.61 -16.60
C SER A 7 -19.24 -37.78 -15.35
N THR A 8 -19.40 -38.34 -14.15
CA THR A 8 -19.06 -37.66 -12.89
C THR A 8 -17.55 -37.39 -12.79
N ALA A 9 -16.70 -38.36 -13.12
CA ALA A 9 -15.26 -38.18 -13.11
C ALA A 9 -14.79 -37.09 -14.10
N VAL A 10 -15.37 -37.06 -15.31
CA VAL A 10 -15.09 -36.01 -16.30
C VAL A 10 -15.54 -34.64 -15.80
N LEU A 11 -16.72 -34.52 -15.21
CA LEU A 11 -17.20 -33.27 -14.63
C LEU A 11 -16.28 -32.77 -13.51
N VAL A 12 -15.89 -33.65 -12.60
CA VAL A 12 -14.96 -33.33 -11.50
C VAL A 12 -13.61 -32.86 -12.05
N LEU A 13 -13.04 -33.57 -13.02
CA LEU A 13 -11.80 -33.17 -13.69
C LEU A 13 -11.92 -31.83 -14.39
N ALA A 14 -13.04 -31.56 -15.08
CA ALA A 14 -13.30 -30.29 -15.74
C ALA A 14 -13.38 -29.13 -14.73
N ILE A 15 -14.04 -29.33 -13.59
CA ILE A 15 -14.10 -28.35 -12.49
C ILE A 15 -12.70 -28.07 -11.94
N PHE A 16 -11.91 -29.12 -11.67
CA PHE A 16 -10.53 -28.95 -11.20
C PHE A 16 -9.65 -28.24 -12.23
N ALA A 17 -9.77 -28.58 -13.51
CA ALA A 17 -9.00 -27.93 -14.57
C ALA A 17 -9.38 -26.46 -14.74
N ALA A 18 -10.68 -26.13 -14.72
CA ALA A 18 -11.16 -24.75 -14.77
C ALA A 18 -10.69 -23.96 -13.54
N GLY A 19 -10.79 -24.54 -12.34
CA GLY A 19 -10.29 -23.94 -11.11
C GLY A 19 -8.78 -23.70 -11.15
N TYR A 20 -7.99 -24.66 -11.65
CA TYR A 20 -6.55 -24.48 -11.80
C TYR A 20 -6.21 -23.37 -12.80
N ILE A 21 -6.87 -23.32 -13.97
CA ILE A 21 -6.64 -22.27 -14.96
C ILE A 21 -6.97 -20.90 -14.38
N HIS A 22 -8.07 -20.79 -13.63
CA HIS A 22 -8.46 -19.55 -12.96
C HIS A 22 -7.46 -19.15 -11.87
N LEU A 23 -6.99 -20.08 -11.04
CA LEU A 23 -6.08 -19.79 -9.92
C LEU A 23 -4.63 -19.58 -10.35
N LYS A 24 -4.19 -20.17 -11.46
CA LYS A 24 -2.81 -20.12 -11.94
C LYS A 24 -2.16 -18.72 -11.93
N PRO A 25 -2.79 -17.65 -12.47
CA PRO A 25 -2.18 -16.31 -12.43
C PRO A 25 -1.95 -15.82 -10.99
N TYR A 26 -2.91 -16.00 -10.09
CA TYR A 26 -2.78 -15.64 -8.67
C TYR A 26 -1.66 -16.44 -7.99
N LEU A 27 -1.61 -17.76 -8.18
CA LEU A 27 -0.56 -18.59 -7.60
C LEU A 27 0.84 -18.14 -8.07
N ALA A 28 0.97 -17.77 -9.34
CA ALA A 28 2.21 -17.25 -9.89
C ALA A 28 2.57 -15.88 -9.28
N ALA A 29 1.62 -14.94 -9.23
CA ALA A 29 1.80 -13.61 -8.65
C ALA A 29 2.15 -13.64 -7.16
N MET A 30 1.57 -14.58 -6.40
CA MET A 30 1.87 -14.84 -4.99
C MET A 30 3.26 -15.46 -4.75
N GLY A 31 3.96 -15.88 -5.80
CA GLY A 31 5.31 -16.41 -5.73
C GLY A 31 5.44 -17.93 -5.68
N ILE A 32 4.36 -18.69 -5.88
CA ILE A 32 4.41 -20.16 -5.79
C ILE A 32 5.27 -20.72 -6.93
N GLY A 33 6.38 -21.38 -6.55
CA GLY A 33 7.34 -21.94 -7.50
C GLY A 33 8.36 -20.93 -8.05
N ARG A 34 8.37 -19.69 -7.56
CA ARG A 34 9.33 -18.66 -7.95
C ARG A 34 10.69 -18.90 -7.28
N SER A 35 11.76 -18.80 -8.05
CA SER A 35 13.12 -18.71 -7.52
C SER A 35 13.45 -17.28 -7.12
N VAL A 36 14.07 -17.11 -5.96
CA VAL A 36 14.53 -15.80 -5.47
C VAL A 36 15.98 -15.60 -5.87
N GLU A 37 16.27 -14.46 -6.51
CA GLU A 37 17.59 -14.04 -6.92
C GLU A 37 18.12 -12.96 -5.95
N SER A 38 19.39 -12.58 -6.08
CA SER A 38 19.99 -11.46 -5.34
C SER A 38 20.30 -10.34 -6.31
N ILE A 39 19.35 -9.41 -6.46
CA ILE A 39 19.42 -8.29 -7.41
C ILE A 39 19.47 -6.98 -6.60
N GLY A 40 20.36 -6.06 -6.98
CA GLY A 40 20.45 -4.75 -6.33
C GLY A 40 20.88 -4.79 -4.85
N THR A 41 21.42 -5.91 -4.37
CA THR A 41 21.78 -6.13 -2.95
C THR A 41 23.22 -5.75 -2.60
N GLY A 42 24.02 -5.30 -3.58
CA GLY A 42 25.47 -5.19 -3.44
C GLY A 42 25.97 -4.04 -2.55
N ASN A 43 25.17 -2.99 -2.37
CA ASN A 43 25.54 -1.81 -1.59
C ASN A 43 24.34 -1.33 -0.77
N CYS A 44 24.08 -2.00 0.35
CA CYS A 44 22.95 -1.72 1.22
C CYS A 44 23.38 -1.55 2.68
N SER A 45 22.63 -0.73 3.40
CA SER A 45 22.72 -0.52 4.85
C SER A 45 21.33 -0.57 5.48
N ILE A 46 21.28 -0.77 6.79
CA ILE A 46 20.03 -0.82 7.55
C ILE A 46 19.96 0.32 8.57
N VAL A 47 18.74 0.77 8.87
CA VAL A 47 18.45 1.72 9.97
C VAL A 47 17.52 1.00 10.95
N PRO A 48 18.05 0.41 12.04
CA PRO A 48 17.28 -0.45 12.94
C PRO A 48 16.32 0.30 13.86
N ASP A 49 16.50 1.61 14.01
CA ASP A 49 15.64 2.47 14.83
C ASP A 49 14.29 2.76 14.17
N LEU A 50 14.14 2.49 12.87
CA LEU A 50 12.88 2.60 12.14
C LEU A 50 12.27 1.21 12.00
N GLN A 51 11.12 0.97 12.64
CA GLN A 51 10.48 -0.34 12.67
C GLN A 51 8.99 -0.23 12.33
N ALA A 52 8.45 -1.31 11.75
CA ALA A 52 7.02 -1.44 11.45
C ALA A 52 6.41 -0.26 10.65
N CYS A 53 7.21 0.39 9.82
CA CYS A 53 6.76 1.46 8.95
C CYS A 53 6.17 0.89 7.66
N GLU A 54 4.86 1.01 7.51
CA GLU A 54 4.14 0.39 6.39
C GLU A 54 4.28 1.21 5.11
N LYS A 55 4.11 2.53 5.22
CA LYS A 55 4.24 3.49 4.14
C LYS A 55 5.48 4.37 4.33
N ILE A 56 6.16 4.63 3.21
CA ILE A 56 7.15 5.70 3.06
C ILE A 56 6.68 6.68 1.99
N VAL A 57 6.81 7.98 2.27
CA VAL A 57 6.68 9.05 1.27
C VAL A 57 7.98 9.82 1.23
N LEU A 58 8.59 9.90 0.05
CA LEU A 58 9.83 10.65 -0.18
C LEU A 58 9.50 12.06 -0.65
N HIS A 59 9.93 13.07 0.12
CA HIS A 59 9.95 14.45 -0.34
C HIS A 59 11.21 14.69 -1.19
N GLN A 60 11.11 14.38 -2.49
CA GLN A 60 12.22 14.44 -3.46
C GLN A 60 13.09 15.71 -3.37
N PRO A 61 12.52 16.94 -3.27
CA PRO A 61 13.35 18.15 -3.25
C PRO A 61 14.33 18.18 -2.07
N SER A 62 13.96 17.66 -0.91
CA SER A 62 14.84 17.66 0.27
C SER A 62 15.56 16.33 0.52
N GLY A 63 15.05 15.22 -0.02
CA GLY A 63 15.53 13.87 0.31
C GLY A 63 15.02 13.35 1.66
N LEU A 64 14.08 14.05 2.30
CA LEU A 64 13.49 13.60 3.56
C LEU A 64 12.45 12.51 3.30
N LEU A 65 12.52 11.45 4.10
CA LEU A 65 11.57 10.35 4.09
C LEU A 65 10.59 10.55 5.24
N TYR A 66 9.29 10.50 4.95
CA TYR A 66 8.24 10.44 5.94
C TYR A 66 7.78 8.98 6.03
N LEU A 67 7.74 8.41 7.23
CA LEU A 67 7.43 7.01 7.45
C LEU A 67 6.29 6.84 8.44
N ALA A 68 5.25 6.09 8.07
CA ALA A 68 4.11 5.77 8.93
C ALA A 68 4.41 4.53 9.78
N CYS A 69 4.95 4.75 10.98
CA CYS A 69 5.55 3.73 11.84
C CYS A 69 4.66 3.33 13.03
N SER A 70 4.95 2.14 13.56
CA SER A 70 4.28 1.57 14.73
C SER A 70 5.27 0.68 15.49
N THR A 71 4.76 -0.17 16.38
CA THR A 71 5.53 -1.22 17.04
C THR A 71 5.28 -2.57 16.36
N LEU A 72 6.33 -3.38 16.22
CA LEU A 72 6.20 -4.75 15.68
C LEU A 72 5.11 -5.55 16.41
N ARG A 73 5.07 -5.47 17.74
CA ARG A 73 4.09 -6.18 18.57
C ARG A 73 2.66 -5.79 18.21
N SER A 74 2.38 -4.49 18.06
CA SER A 74 1.02 -4.04 17.78
C SER A 74 0.53 -4.49 16.41
N ARG A 75 1.40 -4.45 15.40
CA ARG A 75 1.08 -4.93 14.04
C ARG A 75 0.62 -6.39 14.00
N LEU A 76 1.09 -7.23 14.93
CA LEU A 76 0.66 -8.63 15.04
C LEU A 76 -0.75 -8.79 15.66
N GLN A 77 -1.20 -7.79 16.43
CA GLN A 77 -2.46 -7.83 17.17
C GLN A 77 -3.56 -7.01 16.47
N TRP A 78 -3.18 -5.86 15.92
CA TRP A 78 -4.07 -4.90 15.28
C TRP A 78 -3.52 -4.49 13.91
N MET A 79 -4.08 -5.12 12.88
CA MET A 79 -3.86 -4.83 11.47
C MET A 79 -5.11 -5.27 10.69
N PRO A 80 -6.13 -4.40 10.57
CA PRO A 80 -7.41 -4.76 9.98
C PRO A 80 -7.30 -5.30 8.55
N ALA A 81 -6.34 -4.82 7.75
CA ALA A 81 -6.11 -5.27 6.38
C ALA A 81 -5.94 -6.80 6.26
N ILE A 82 -5.34 -7.44 7.26
CA ILE A 82 -5.15 -8.90 7.33
C ILE A 82 -5.97 -9.56 8.45
N SER A 83 -7.08 -8.93 8.86
CA SER A 83 -8.01 -9.43 9.87
C SER A 83 -7.41 -9.66 11.26
N ARG A 84 -6.33 -8.96 11.62
CA ARG A 84 -5.85 -8.87 13.01
C ARG A 84 -6.63 -7.78 13.73
N LEU A 85 -7.55 -8.17 14.60
CA LEU A 85 -8.56 -7.29 15.18
C LEU A 85 -8.56 -7.34 16.73
N ASP A 86 -7.42 -7.60 17.35
CA ASP A 86 -7.28 -7.52 18.81
C ASP A 86 -6.96 -6.09 19.25
N ALA A 87 -8.01 -5.36 19.62
CA ALA A 87 -7.90 -3.97 20.07
C ALA A 87 -7.10 -3.81 21.37
N SER A 88 -6.93 -4.88 22.17
CA SER A 88 -6.14 -4.82 23.41
C SER A 88 -4.64 -4.75 23.15
N GLY A 89 -4.20 -5.16 21.95
CA GLY A 89 -2.82 -5.09 21.50
C GLY A 89 -2.48 -3.87 20.64
N MET A 90 -3.40 -2.90 20.52
CA MET A 90 -3.12 -1.64 19.84
C MET A 90 -1.98 -0.86 20.51
N SER A 91 -1.17 -0.18 19.71
CA SER A 91 -0.11 0.68 20.19
C SER A 91 -0.65 2.02 20.67
N GLU A 92 0.05 2.64 21.61
CA GLU A 92 -0.04 4.08 21.90
C GLU A 92 1.13 4.84 21.25
N ASP A 93 1.97 4.15 20.48
CA ASP A 93 3.26 4.62 19.99
C ASP A 93 3.33 4.77 18.46
N ASP A 94 2.21 4.58 17.76
CA ASP A 94 2.10 4.88 16.33
C ASP A 94 2.48 6.34 16.05
N HIS A 95 3.32 6.57 15.04
CA HIS A 95 3.88 7.88 14.75
C HIS A 95 4.34 8.03 13.31
N VAL A 96 4.48 9.29 12.88
CA VAL A 96 5.22 9.61 11.65
C VAL A 96 6.66 9.93 12.02
N ALA A 97 7.60 9.17 11.46
CA ALA A 97 9.03 9.47 11.53
C ALA A 97 9.48 10.25 10.29
N VAL A 98 10.39 11.20 10.47
CA VAL A 98 11.11 11.87 9.39
C VAL A 98 12.56 11.42 9.44
N TYR A 99 13.05 10.81 8.37
CA TYR A 99 14.42 10.35 8.26
C TYR A 99 15.17 11.15 7.19
N ASP A 100 16.33 11.68 7.58
CA ASP A 100 17.32 12.28 6.69
C ASP A 100 18.52 11.35 6.55
N TYR A 101 18.71 10.81 5.35
CA TYR A 101 19.81 9.90 5.05
C TYR A 101 21.19 10.58 5.13
N GLU A 102 21.31 11.85 4.75
CA GLU A 102 22.60 12.54 4.69
C GLU A 102 23.14 12.84 6.09
N THR A 103 22.24 13.20 7.02
CA THR A 103 22.59 13.49 8.42
C THR A 103 22.43 12.29 9.34
N ASN A 104 21.84 11.20 8.84
CA ASN A 104 21.41 10.03 9.60
C ASN A 104 20.57 10.40 10.84
N SER A 105 19.68 11.38 10.68
CA SER A 105 18.82 11.87 11.76
C SER A 105 17.40 11.37 11.61
N ILE A 106 16.78 11.02 12.75
CA ILE A 106 15.39 10.57 12.83
C ILE A 106 14.66 11.53 13.77
N THR A 107 13.61 12.16 13.24
CA THR A 107 12.71 13.01 14.01
C THR A 107 11.35 12.35 14.09
N ARG A 108 10.86 12.09 15.30
CA ARG A 108 9.50 11.63 15.52
C ARG A 108 8.57 12.84 15.63
N LEU A 109 7.56 12.90 14.76
CA LEU A 109 6.59 14.00 14.78
C LEU A 109 5.53 13.77 15.86
N SER A 110 5.21 14.84 16.61
CA SER A 110 4.14 14.82 17.61
C SER A 110 2.81 15.28 17.02
N PHE A 111 1.75 14.51 17.26
CA PHE A 111 0.39 14.91 16.89
C PHE A 111 -0.14 15.98 17.85
N THR A 112 -0.65 17.09 17.30
CA THR A 112 -1.32 18.15 18.06
C THR A 112 -2.73 18.38 17.52
N GLY A 113 -3.68 18.73 18.38
CA GLY A 113 -5.07 19.04 17.99
C GLY A 113 -5.96 17.83 17.64
N LEU A 114 -5.42 16.62 17.50
CA LEU A 114 -6.22 15.41 17.30
C LEU A 114 -6.79 14.93 18.64
N SER A 115 -8.12 14.88 18.74
CA SER A 115 -8.80 14.09 19.78
C SER A 115 -8.84 12.64 19.32
N SER A 116 -8.05 11.76 19.96
CA SER A 116 -7.97 10.35 19.58
C SER A 116 -8.52 9.42 20.68
N PRO A 117 -9.82 9.53 21.05
CA PRO A 117 -10.40 8.66 22.08
C PRO A 117 -10.37 7.18 21.67
N ASN A 118 -10.31 6.91 20.36
CA ASN A 118 -10.29 5.58 19.77
C ASN A 118 -8.90 5.13 19.28
N GLY A 119 -7.85 5.88 19.63
CA GLY A 119 -6.46 5.56 19.30
C GLY A 119 -6.04 5.96 17.88
N ILE A 120 -4.72 5.95 17.67
CA ILE A 120 -4.07 6.16 16.38
C ILE A 120 -3.42 4.83 15.99
N SER A 121 -3.76 4.32 14.82
CA SER A 121 -3.15 3.13 14.22
C SER A 121 -2.90 3.41 12.75
N LEU A 122 -1.67 3.80 12.41
CA LEU A 122 -1.31 4.29 11.09
C LEU A 122 -1.17 3.16 10.09
N HIS A 123 -1.54 3.41 8.84
CA HIS A 123 -1.36 2.48 7.73
C HIS A 123 -0.78 3.26 6.54
N GLY A 124 -1.50 3.34 5.41
CA GLY A 124 -1.12 4.18 4.29
C GLY A 124 -1.08 5.68 4.61
N MET A 125 -0.31 6.41 3.81
CA MET A 125 0.03 7.81 4.05
C MET A 125 0.37 8.53 2.73
N ASP A 126 0.03 9.82 2.68
CA ASP A 126 0.56 10.74 1.68
C ASP A 126 1.11 12.02 2.33
N VAL A 127 2.11 12.64 1.69
CA VAL A 127 2.69 13.92 2.10
C VAL A 127 2.73 14.84 0.90
N VAL A 128 1.91 15.90 0.94
CA VAL A 128 1.64 16.76 -0.21
C VAL A 128 2.08 18.18 0.10
N ILE A 129 2.89 18.76 -0.78
CA ILE A 129 3.31 20.16 -0.68
C ILE A 129 2.10 21.06 -0.98
N SER A 130 1.88 22.06 -0.14
CA SER A 130 0.84 23.06 -0.38
C SER A 130 1.14 23.89 -1.63
N THR A 131 0.14 24.03 -2.51
CA THR A 131 0.26 24.91 -3.68
C THR A 131 0.14 26.40 -3.32
N GLN A 132 -0.35 26.71 -2.11
CA GLN A 132 -0.48 28.08 -1.62
C GLN A 132 0.76 28.55 -0.86
N GLU A 133 1.36 27.66 -0.06
CA GLU A 133 2.56 27.96 0.74
C GLU A 133 3.54 26.78 0.67
N PRO A 134 4.57 26.81 -0.19
CA PRO A 134 5.45 25.66 -0.43
C PRO A 134 6.25 25.15 0.79
N SER A 135 6.35 25.93 1.87
CA SER A 135 6.93 25.48 3.14
C SER A 135 5.99 24.63 3.98
N THR A 136 4.71 24.58 3.62
CA THR A 136 3.64 23.88 4.31
C THR A 136 3.37 22.55 3.61
N LEU A 137 3.27 21.48 4.39
CA LEU A 137 2.95 20.13 3.95
C LEU A 137 1.62 19.70 4.56
N TYR A 138 0.77 19.08 3.75
CA TYR A 138 -0.38 18.33 4.23
C TYR A 138 -0.01 16.85 4.33
N VAL A 139 -0.25 16.26 5.49
CA VAL A 139 0.01 14.84 5.75
C VAL A 139 -1.33 14.13 5.93
N TYR A 140 -1.61 13.19 5.05
CA TYR A 140 -2.82 12.37 5.05
C TYR A 140 -2.48 11.01 5.61
N LEU A 141 -3.22 10.55 6.61
CA LEU A 141 -2.95 9.29 7.31
C LEU A 141 -4.20 8.43 7.34
N VAL A 142 -4.09 7.21 6.84
CA VAL A 142 -5.06 6.17 7.14
C VAL A 142 -4.92 5.79 8.60
N ASN A 143 -6.00 5.91 9.37
CA ASN A 143 -6.05 5.62 10.80
C ASN A 143 -7.10 4.54 11.09
N HIS A 144 -6.65 3.36 11.50
CA HIS A 144 -7.48 2.21 11.87
C HIS A 144 -7.88 2.24 13.35
N ARG A 145 -8.79 3.14 13.71
CA ARG A 145 -9.26 3.29 15.09
C ARG A 145 -9.99 2.03 15.58
N LYS A 146 -9.94 1.76 16.88
CA LYS A 146 -10.83 0.74 17.47
C LYS A 146 -12.29 1.16 17.29
N PRO A 147 -13.23 0.23 17.08
CA PRO A 147 -14.64 0.58 17.00
C PRO A 147 -15.15 1.16 18.31
N THR A 148 -15.97 2.21 18.22
CA THR A 148 -16.59 2.87 19.39
C THR A 148 -17.50 1.91 20.17
N SER A 149 -18.09 0.91 19.50
CA SER A 149 -18.89 -0.13 20.15
C SER A 149 -18.88 -1.43 19.34
N GLY A 150 -19.14 -2.54 20.02
CA GLY A 150 -19.15 -3.87 19.41
C GLY A 150 -17.79 -4.57 19.45
N ASP A 151 -17.82 -5.88 19.20
CA ASP A 151 -16.63 -6.73 19.10
C ASP A 151 -15.92 -6.44 17.76
N PRO A 152 -14.65 -6.00 17.75
CA PRO A 152 -13.91 -5.70 16.53
C PRO A 152 -13.88 -6.86 15.53
N SER A 153 -13.86 -8.12 15.98
CA SER A 153 -13.90 -9.29 15.09
C SER A 153 -15.21 -9.40 14.29
N ARG A 154 -16.27 -8.74 14.75
CA ARG A 154 -17.60 -8.74 14.13
C ARG A 154 -17.90 -7.47 13.37
N VAL A 155 -17.52 -6.31 13.92
CA VAL A 155 -17.85 -5.00 13.31
C VAL A 155 -16.70 -4.40 12.51
N GLY A 156 -15.48 -4.90 12.69
CA GLY A 156 -14.26 -4.39 12.11
C GLY A 156 -13.75 -3.10 12.76
N ALA A 157 -12.70 -2.53 12.18
CA ALA A 157 -12.15 -1.25 12.61
C ALA A 157 -13.03 -0.05 12.20
N ASP A 158 -12.90 1.02 12.97
CA ASP A 158 -13.50 2.32 12.70
C ASP A 158 -12.51 3.23 11.95
N SER A 159 -12.14 2.76 10.77
CA SER A 159 -11.10 3.36 9.94
C SER A 159 -11.52 4.71 9.35
N VAL A 160 -10.60 5.67 9.39
CA VAL A 160 -10.78 7.03 8.85
C VAL A 160 -9.52 7.51 8.13
N ILE A 161 -9.62 8.67 7.48
CA ILE A 161 -8.45 9.39 6.94
C ILE A 161 -8.29 10.67 7.74
N GLU A 162 -7.20 10.77 8.49
CA GLU A 162 -6.82 11.96 9.22
C GLU A 162 -5.98 12.88 8.33
N VAL A 163 -6.19 14.18 8.43
CA VAL A 163 -5.40 15.18 7.71
C VAL A 163 -4.73 16.10 8.71
N PHE A 164 -3.44 16.28 8.54
CA PHE A 164 -2.58 17.14 9.35
C PHE A 164 -1.90 18.17 8.46
N GLU A 165 -1.46 19.25 9.09
CA GLU A 165 -0.58 20.26 8.52
C GLU A 165 0.73 20.28 9.30
N THR A 166 1.84 20.46 8.61
CA THR A 166 3.16 20.69 9.19
C THR A 166 3.98 21.63 8.31
N ARG A 167 5.09 22.14 8.82
CA ARG A 167 6.06 22.88 8.01
C ARG A 167 7.34 22.09 7.84
N PHE A 168 8.07 22.43 6.80
CA PHE A 168 9.35 21.82 6.53
C PHE A 168 10.32 21.99 7.72
N GLY A 169 10.82 20.88 8.27
CA GLY A 169 11.74 20.88 9.41
C GLY A 169 11.06 20.96 10.79
N ASP A 170 9.74 21.10 10.85
CA ASP A 170 9.01 21.07 12.12
C ASP A 170 8.92 19.65 12.69
N SER A 171 8.72 19.57 14.00
CA SER A 171 8.51 18.32 14.73
C SER A 171 7.05 18.04 15.08
N GLU A 172 6.10 18.81 14.54
CA GLU A 172 4.68 18.72 14.88
C GLU A 172 3.81 18.43 13.66
N LEU A 173 2.81 17.56 13.84
CA LEU A 173 1.69 17.36 12.91
C LEU A 173 0.43 17.93 13.56
N ARG A 174 -0.01 19.09 13.08
CA ARG A 174 -1.21 19.75 13.58
C ARG A 174 -2.45 19.23 12.86
N HIS A 175 -3.35 18.59 13.58
CA HIS A 175 -4.58 18.06 13.01
C HIS A 175 -5.45 19.18 12.44
N ILE A 176 -5.99 18.95 11.25
CA ILE A 176 -6.88 19.93 10.59
C ILE A 176 -8.26 19.35 10.26
N ARG A 177 -8.42 18.03 10.14
CA ARG A 177 -9.72 17.34 9.97
C ARG A 177 -9.58 15.82 9.93
N THR A 178 -10.74 15.17 10.04
CA THR A 178 -10.95 13.75 9.79
C THR A 178 -11.96 13.60 8.65
N PHE A 179 -11.64 12.81 7.63
CA PHE A 179 -12.64 12.29 6.70
C PHE A 179 -13.19 10.98 7.27
N GLU A 180 -14.48 10.97 7.54
CA GLU A 180 -15.21 9.85 8.10
C GLU A 180 -16.54 9.70 7.37
N ASP A 181 -16.72 8.56 6.70
CA ASP A 181 -17.97 8.15 6.08
C ASP A 181 -17.99 6.61 6.00
N PRO A 182 -18.64 5.90 6.93
CA PRO A 182 -18.60 4.44 6.96
C PRO A 182 -19.29 3.77 5.75
N ALA A 183 -20.04 4.51 4.92
CA ALA A 183 -20.64 3.99 3.70
C ALA A 183 -19.65 4.00 2.51
N VAL A 184 -18.55 4.76 2.60
CA VAL A 184 -17.56 4.91 1.52
C VAL A 184 -16.15 4.53 1.99
N ILE A 185 -15.74 4.94 3.19
CA ILE A 185 -14.53 4.52 3.89
C ILE A 185 -14.82 3.21 4.63
N ILE A 186 -14.60 2.10 3.93
CA ILE A 186 -14.90 0.76 4.43
C ILE A 186 -13.64 0.16 5.07
N THR A 187 -12.59 -0.04 4.26
CA THR A 187 -11.30 -0.59 4.69
C THR A 187 -10.17 0.17 3.97
N PRO A 188 -9.99 1.47 4.29
CA PRO A 188 -8.99 2.29 3.63
C PRO A 188 -7.60 1.65 3.80
N ASN A 189 -6.84 1.55 2.72
CA ASN A 189 -5.51 0.94 2.72
C ASN A 189 -4.44 2.01 2.50
N ASP A 190 -4.51 2.72 1.37
CA ASP A 190 -3.63 3.83 1.04
C ASP A 190 -4.40 5.07 0.57
N VAL A 191 -3.73 6.22 0.55
CA VAL A 191 -4.35 7.54 0.33
C VAL A 191 -3.50 8.41 -0.59
N VAL A 192 -4.16 9.27 -1.37
CA VAL A 192 -3.55 10.37 -2.13
C VAL A 192 -4.27 11.66 -1.78
N GLY A 193 -3.54 12.62 -1.22
CA GLY A 193 -4.05 13.90 -0.75
C GLY A 193 -4.07 14.99 -1.82
N SER A 194 -4.86 16.04 -1.60
CA SER A 194 -4.80 17.27 -2.38
C SER A 194 -3.85 18.31 -1.75
N PRO A 195 -3.25 19.21 -2.55
CA PRO A 195 -2.29 20.20 -2.07
C PRO A 195 -2.94 21.37 -1.31
N ASP A 196 -4.20 21.27 -0.94
CA ASP A 196 -4.95 22.27 -0.17
C ASP A 196 -5.54 21.70 1.12
N GLY A 197 -5.25 20.44 1.47
CA GLY A 197 -5.77 19.79 2.67
C GLY A 197 -7.27 19.47 2.60
N LYS A 198 -7.93 19.63 1.44
CA LYS A 198 -9.40 19.56 1.35
C LYS A 198 -9.97 18.28 0.78
N SER A 199 -9.19 17.47 0.10
CA SER A 199 -9.67 16.22 -0.49
C SER A 199 -8.63 15.12 -0.49
N ALA A 200 -9.11 13.90 -0.66
CA ALA A 200 -8.27 12.72 -0.80
C ALA A 200 -8.96 11.65 -1.65
N TYR A 201 -8.18 10.95 -2.47
CA TYR A 201 -8.54 9.64 -3.00
C TYR A 201 -7.96 8.57 -2.08
N PHE A 202 -8.62 7.43 -1.96
CA PHE A 202 -8.13 6.33 -1.13
C PHE A 202 -8.64 5.00 -1.67
N THR A 203 -7.88 3.94 -1.44
CA THR A 203 -8.30 2.58 -1.78
C THR A 203 -9.04 1.94 -0.62
N ASN A 204 -10.12 1.22 -0.89
CA ASN A 204 -10.64 0.23 0.04
C ASN A 204 -10.16 -1.15 -0.40
N ASP A 205 -9.40 -1.84 0.45
CA ASP A 205 -8.79 -3.14 0.11
C ASP A 205 -9.77 -4.33 0.14
N HIS A 206 -10.98 -4.13 0.68
CA HIS A 206 -12.03 -5.14 0.79
C HIS A 206 -13.39 -4.44 0.71
N ALA A 207 -14.41 -5.17 0.25
CA ALA A 207 -15.80 -4.69 0.32
C ALA A 207 -16.44 -4.80 1.73
N GLN A 208 -15.79 -5.51 2.66
CA GLN A 208 -16.31 -5.76 4.01
C GLN A 208 -15.21 -5.73 5.06
N LYS A 209 -15.55 -5.22 6.24
CA LYS A 209 -14.61 -5.06 7.36
C LYS A 209 -14.30 -6.37 8.10
N SER A 210 -15.20 -7.34 8.07
CA SER A 210 -15.16 -8.56 8.88
C SER A 210 -16.13 -9.64 8.36
N GLY A 211 -16.01 -10.86 8.89
CA GLY A 211 -16.98 -11.94 8.72
C GLY A 211 -16.71 -12.86 7.53
N LEU A 212 -17.50 -13.93 7.43
CA LEU A 212 -17.24 -15.07 6.54
C LEU A 212 -17.07 -14.69 5.07
N LYS A 213 -17.78 -13.67 4.57
CA LYS A 213 -17.63 -13.24 3.17
C LYS A 213 -16.26 -12.60 2.94
N ARG A 214 -15.72 -11.82 3.89
CA ARG A 214 -14.34 -11.32 3.84
C ARG A 214 -13.35 -12.48 3.87
N ASP A 215 -13.55 -13.42 4.80
CA ASP A 215 -12.64 -14.56 4.98
C ASP A 215 -12.58 -15.47 3.74
N LEU A 216 -13.73 -15.72 3.10
CA LEU A 216 -13.81 -16.47 1.84
C LEU A 216 -13.27 -15.68 0.64
N GLY A 217 -13.12 -14.36 0.75
CA GLY A 217 -12.56 -13.49 -0.29
C GLY A 217 -11.16 -13.92 -0.71
N VAL A 218 -10.33 -14.41 0.23
CA VAL A 218 -8.98 -14.94 -0.06
C VAL A 218 -9.03 -16.13 -1.02
N LEU A 219 -10.10 -16.95 -0.98
CA LEU A 219 -10.27 -18.08 -1.90
C LEU A 219 -10.99 -17.67 -3.20
N ILE A 220 -11.99 -16.80 -3.10
CA ILE A 220 -12.87 -16.43 -4.21
C ILE A 220 -12.23 -15.40 -5.14
N GLN A 221 -11.30 -14.59 -4.63
CA GLN A 221 -10.61 -13.51 -5.38
C GLN A 221 -11.62 -12.59 -6.12
N PRO A 222 -12.57 -11.95 -5.39
CA PRO A 222 -13.61 -11.14 -6.01
C PRO A 222 -13.09 -9.77 -6.48
N TYR A 223 -13.70 -9.24 -7.54
CA TYR A 223 -13.53 -7.86 -7.98
C TYR A 223 -14.53 -6.95 -7.24
N ASP A 224 -14.35 -6.79 -5.93
CA ASP A 224 -15.24 -5.99 -5.08
C ASP A 224 -14.56 -4.85 -4.32
N THR A 225 -13.27 -4.61 -4.57
CA THR A 225 -12.52 -3.49 -4.00
C THR A 225 -12.78 -2.19 -4.79
N SER A 226 -12.34 -1.05 -4.25
CA SER A 226 -12.74 0.25 -4.79
C SER A 226 -11.74 1.37 -4.50
N VAL A 227 -11.91 2.48 -5.22
CA VAL A 227 -11.31 3.78 -4.86
C VAL A 227 -12.43 4.71 -4.40
N GLY A 228 -12.29 5.27 -3.21
CA GLY A 228 -13.13 6.35 -2.69
C GLY A 228 -12.50 7.72 -2.92
N PHE A 229 -13.34 8.75 -2.83
CA PHE A 229 -12.94 10.15 -2.86
C PHE A 229 -13.73 10.91 -1.79
N CYS A 230 -13.03 11.68 -0.96
CA CYS A 230 -13.63 12.55 0.04
C CYS A 230 -13.22 14.00 -0.21
N HIS A 231 -14.13 14.92 0.08
CA HIS A 231 -13.84 16.35 0.11
C HIS A 231 -14.51 17.02 1.31
N ALA A 232 -13.83 18.04 1.82
CA ALA A 232 -14.22 18.86 2.96
C ALA A 232 -15.68 19.30 2.97
N ASP A 233 -16.11 19.83 1.82
CA ASP A 233 -17.34 20.61 1.71
C ASP A 233 -18.53 19.79 1.19
N TYR A 234 -18.30 18.63 0.56
CA TYR A 234 -19.36 17.84 -0.08
C TYR A 234 -19.33 16.34 0.26
N GLY A 235 -18.47 15.92 1.19
CA GLY A 235 -18.46 14.56 1.73
C GLY A 235 -17.74 13.55 0.83
N CYS A 236 -18.06 12.27 1.03
CA CYS A 236 -17.39 11.15 0.37
C CYS A 236 -18.27 10.49 -0.69
N LYS A 237 -17.64 9.94 -1.72
CA LYS A 237 -18.26 9.08 -2.73
C LYS A 237 -17.27 8.05 -3.26
N PHE A 238 -17.77 7.01 -3.90
CA PHE A 238 -16.90 6.11 -4.66
C PHE A 238 -16.45 6.80 -5.95
N ALA A 239 -15.15 6.82 -6.18
CA ALA A 239 -14.53 7.30 -7.40
C ALA A 239 -14.41 6.18 -8.45
N TYR A 240 -14.19 4.94 -8.00
CA TYR A 240 -14.17 3.74 -8.84
C TYR A 240 -14.61 2.51 -8.03
N ARG A 241 -15.27 1.54 -8.66
CA ARG A 241 -15.65 0.25 -8.04
C ARG A 241 -15.38 -0.90 -8.99
N GLY A 242 -15.21 -2.11 -8.43
CA GLY A 242 -14.97 -3.32 -9.23
C GLY A 242 -13.50 -3.56 -9.52
N LEU A 243 -12.62 -3.10 -8.62
CA LEU A 243 -11.21 -3.48 -8.64
C LEU A 243 -11.05 -4.82 -7.91
N HIS A 244 -9.88 -5.43 -8.11
CA HIS A 244 -9.46 -6.61 -7.41
C HIS A 244 -8.33 -6.25 -6.42
N ALA A 245 -8.40 -6.81 -5.21
CA ALA A 245 -7.38 -6.76 -4.16
C ALA A 245 -6.61 -5.43 -4.04
N SER A 246 -7.32 -4.29 -4.12
CA SER A 246 -6.72 -2.95 -4.15
C SER A 246 -5.86 -2.69 -2.92
N ASN A 247 -4.67 -2.13 -3.13
CA ASN A 247 -3.73 -1.79 -2.06
C ASN A 247 -3.22 -0.35 -2.26
N GLY A 248 -1.95 -0.14 -2.60
CA GLY A 248 -1.35 1.17 -2.78
C GLY A 248 -2.01 1.99 -3.87
N ILE A 249 -2.05 3.32 -3.68
CA ILE A 249 -2.50 4.28 -4.69
C ILE A 249 -1.51 5.44 -4.80
N VAL A 250 -1.23 5.87 -6.03
CA VAL A 250 -0.39 7.06 -6.27
C VAL A 250 -0.88 7.83 -7.49
N LYS A 251 -0.78 9.16 -7.43
CA LYS A 251 -1.08 10.06 -8.56
C LYS A 251 0.20 10.34 -9.35
N GLY A 252 0.06 10.36 -10.68
CA GLY A 252 1.14 10.76 -11.58
C GLY A 252 1.68 12.16 -11.28
N LEU A 253 2.97 12.40 -11.59
CA LEU A 253 3.62 13.68 -11.33
C LEU A 253 2.92 14.85 -12.01
N GLY A 254 2.91 15.98 -11.31
CA GLY A 254 2.39 17.25 -11.79
C GLY A 254 0.95 17.51 -11.36
N HIS A 255 0.63 18.78 -11.12
CA HIS A 255 -0.70 19.20 -10.69
C HIS A 255 -1.79 18.72 -11.66
N ASP A 256 -1.57 18.93 -12.96
CA ASP A 256 -2.54 18.64 -14.03
C ASP A 256 -2.53 17.18 -14.51
N ASN A 257 -1.74 16.32 -13.87
CA ASN A 257 -1.73 14.91 -14.20
C ASN A 257 -2.92 14.19 -13.54
N ASP A 258 -3.87 13.80 -14.38
CA ASP A 258 -5.09 13.11 -13.98
C ASP A 258 -4.91 11.59 -13.86
N THR A 259 -3.69 11.06 -13.91
CA THR A 259 -3.43 9.62 -13.85
C THR A 259 -3.29 9.15 -12.41
N TYR A 260 -3.97 8.06 -12.06
CA TYR A 260 -3.83 7.34 -10.80
C TYR A 260 -3.45 5.91 -11.08
N TYR A 261 -2.54 5.37 -10.28
CA TYR A 261 -2.13 3.97 -10.31
C TYR A 261 -2.61 3.30 -9.04
N VAL A 262 -3.26 2.15 -9.17
CA VAL A 262 -3.77 1.36 -8.04
C VAL A 262 -3.15 -0.03 -8.12
N ALA A 263 -2.45 -0.43 -7.06
CA ALA A 263 -1.83 -1.75 -6.97
C ALA A 263 -2.87 -2.84 -6.71
N ASP A 264 -2.63 -4.01 -7.30
CA ASP A 264 -3.32 -5.26 -6.98
C ASP A 264 -2.38 -6.17 -6.17
N SER A 265 -2.77 -6.45 -4.94
CA SER A 265 -1.98 -7.22 -3.99
C SER A 265 -2.02 -8.74 -4.17
N MET A 266 -2.66 -9.25 -5.24
CA MET A 266 -2.88 -10.68 -5.44
C MET A 266 -2.71 -11.16 -6.89
N LEU A 267 -3.08 -10.36 -7.90
CA LEU A 267 -3.13 -10.76 -9.31
C LEU A 267 -1.84 -10.44 -10.08
N GLY A 268 -1.01 -9.54 -9.56
CA GLY A 268 0.25 -9.16 -10.19
C GLY A 268 0.11 -8.06 -11.25
N GLU A 269 -0.79 -7.11 -10.98
CA GLU A 269 -1.19 -6.06 -11.90
C GLU A 269 -1.22 -4.70 -11.19
N ILE A 270 -1.13 -3.63 -11.98
CA ILE A 270 -1.43 -2.26 -11.53
C ILE A 270 -2.50 -1.70 -12.46
N THR A 271 -3.63 -1.28 -11.89
CA THR A 271 -4.70 -0.64 -12.66
C THR A 271 -4.39 0.85 -12.83
N VAL A 272 -4.41 1.32 -14.07
CA VAL A 272 -4.26 2.74 -14.41
C VAL A 272 -5.63 3.36 -14.60
N LEU A 273 -5.89 4.42 -13.85
CA LEU A 273 -7.14 5.17 -13.85
C LEU A 273 -6.90 6.63 -14.25
N LYS A 274 -7.91 7.28 -14.83
CA LYS A 274 -7.89 8.70 -15.21
C LYS A 274 -9.00 9.46 -14.49
N ARG A 275 -8.69 10.62 -13.93
CA ARG A 275 -9.68 11.48 -13.28
C ARG A 275 -10.65 12.08 -14.31
N GLY A 276 -11.93 11.87 -14.06
CA GLY A 276 -13.03 12.50 -14.77
C GLY A 276 -13.41 13.86 -14.16
N PRO A 277 -14.33 14.61 -14.81
CA PRO A 277 -14.67 15.98 -14.43
C PRO A 277 -15.26 16.15 -13.03
N ASP A 278 -15.88 15.10 -12.49
CA ASP A 278 -16.56 15.12 -11.19
C ASP A 278 -15.77 14.37 -10.11
N HIS A 279 -14.46 14.13 -10.29
CA HIS A 279 -13.64 13.31 -9.40
C HIS A 279 -13.99 11.81 -9.39
N THR A 280 -14.81 11.33 -10.33
CA THR A 280 -14.82 9.90 -10.66
C THR A 280 -13.52 9.53 -11.36
N LEU A 281 -13.17 8.24 -11.33
CA LEU A 281 -12.05 7.69 -12.04
C LEU A 281 -12.57 6.80 -13.17
N LEU A 282 -11.85 6.80 -14.29
CA LEU A 282 -12.16 6.02 -15.48
C LEU A 282 -11.02 5.04 -15.73
N PHE A 283 -11.36 3.79 -16.04
CA PHE A 283 -10.37 2.79 -16.42
C PHE A 283 -9.61 3.24 -17.68
N SER A 284 -8.29 3.11 -17.66
CA SER A 284 -7.42 3.38 -18.81
C SER A 284 -6.81 2.08 -19.32
N GLU A 285 -6.02 1.41 -18.48
CA GLU A 285 -5.25 0.21 -18.85
C GLU A 285 -4.75 -0.53 -17.60
N VAL A 286 -4.10 -1.66 -17.82
CA VAL A 286 -3.43 -2.47 -16.80
C VAL A 286 -1.94 -2.56 -17.14
N ILE A 287 -1.10 -2.48 -16.12
CA ILE A 287 0.34 -2.77 -16.20
C ILE A 287 0.57 -4.13 -15.54
N GLU A 288 0.96 -5.10 -16.34
CA GLU A 288 1.33 -6.44 -15.89
C GLU A 288 2.69 -6.38 -15.21
N THR A 289 2.73 -6.61 -13.89
CA THR A 289 3.99 -6.67 -13.13
C THR A 289 4.47 -8.10 -12.94
N GLY A 290 3.53 -9.05 -12.87
CA GLY A 290 3.80 -10.44 -12.51
C GLY A 290 4.16 -10.64 -11.04
N PHE A 291 4.00 -9.63 -10.18
CA PHE A 291 4.21 -9.70 -8.72
C PHE A 291 3.03 -9.05 -8.02
N ALA A 292 2.46 -9.73 -7.03
CA ALA A 292 1.53 -9.11 -6.08
C ALA A 292 2.12 -7.77 -5.58
N ALA A 293 1.40 -6.67 -5.78
CA ALA A 293 1.89 -5.33 -5.53
C ALA A 293 1.27 -4.75 -4.25
N ASP A 294 2.10 -4.21 -3.38
CA ASP A 294 1.72 -3.52 -2.16
C ASP A 294 1.69 -2.00 -2.43
N ASN A 295 2.45 -1.18 -1.71
CA ASN A 295 2.47 0.26 -1.99
C ASN A 295 3.20 0.65 -3.28
N LEU A 296 2.71 1.75 -3.83
CA LEU A 296 3.26 2.45 -4.99
C LEU A 296 3.88 3.79 -4.59
N ALA A 297 4.89 4.20 -5.33
CA ALA A 297 5.48 5.54 -5.25
C ALA A 297 5.94 6.01 -6.63
N ILE A 298 6.03 7.32 -6.85
CA ILE A 298 6.56 7.88 -8.10
C ILE A 298 7.77 8.75 -7.79
N ASP A 299 8.88 8.54 -8.51
CA ASP A 299 10.07 9.38 -8.36
C ASP A 299 9.98 10.67 -9.19
N SER A 300 10.92 11.60 -9.01
CA SER A 300 10.92 12.86 -9.78
C SER A 300 11.22 12.71 -11.28
N ASN A 301 11.67 11.54 -11.72
CA ASN A 301 11.81 11.21 -13.15
C ASN A 301 10.51 10.64 -13.75
N GLY A 302 9.48 10.41 -12.93
CA GLY A 302 8.20 9.87 -13.34
C GLY A 302 8.17 8.35 -13.41
N ALA A 303 9.19 7.65 -12.91
CA ALA A 303 9.15 6.21 -12.78
C ALA A 303 8.29 5.80 -11.59
N LEU A 304 7.47 4.77 -11.78
CA LEU A 304 6.64 4.18 -10.74
C LEU A 304 7.42 3.05 -10.06
N TRP A 305 7.53 3.14 -8.74
CA TRP A 305 8.20 2.18 -7.87
C TRP A 305 7.17 1.34 -7.14
N VAL A 306 7.37 0.03 -7.14
CA VAL A 306 6.40 -0.96 -6.67
C VAL A 306 7.07 -1.87 -5.65
N ALA A 307 6.47 -1.96 -4.46
CA ALA A 307 6.79 -3.03 -3.52
C ALA A 307 6.12 -4.34 -3.98
N GLY A 308 6.92 -5.30 -4.43
CA GLY A 308 6.46 -6.61 -4.86
C GLY A 308 6.57 -7.65 -3.76
N LEU A 309 5.45 -8.28 -3.42
CA LEU A 309 5.38 -9.40 -2.48
C LEU A 309 5.78 -10.70 -3.17
N THR A 310 7.04 -11.10 -3.03
CA THR A 310 7.62 -12.29 -3.68
C THR A 310 7.12 -13.60 -3.08
N ASP A 311 6.65 -13.59 -1.83
CA ASP A 311 6.11 -14.74 -1.11
C ASP A 311 4.94 -14.29 -0.22
N VAL A 312 3.77 -14.14 -0.82
CA VAL A 312 2.56 -13.62 -0.15
C VAL A 312 2.12 -14.57 0.99
N LEU A 313 2.23 -15.88 0.78
CA LEU A 313 1.88 -16.85 1.82
C LEU A 313 2.82 -16.77 3.01
N GLY A 314 4.14 -16.68 2.79
CA GLY A 314 5.10 -16.50 3.86
C GLY A 314 4.95 -15.15 4.56
N PHE A 315 4.61 -14.10 3.83
CA PHE A 315 4.30 -12.79 4.40
C PHE A 315 3.15 -12.91 5.42
N ILE A 316 2.02 -13.47 5.01
CA ILE A 316 0.83 -13.58 5.89
C ILE A 316 1.01 -14.62 7.01
N SER A 317 1.57 -15.80 6.70
CA SER A 317 1.59 -16.94 7.64
C SER A 317 2.85 -17.05 8.49
N ARG A 318 3.96 -16.42 8.09
CA ARG A 318 5.22 -16.44 8.84
C ARG A 318 5.58 -15.07 9.38
N LYS A 319 5.59 -14.03 8.54
CA LYS A 319 6.03 -12.69 8.96
C LYS A 319 5.10 -12.06 10.00
N PHE A 320 3.79 -12.29 9.87
CA PHE A 320 2.77 -11.86 10.85
C PHE A 320 2.60 -12.82 12.04
N GLU A 321 3.42 -13.86 12.15
CA GLU A 321 3.53 -14.68 13.37
C GLU A 321 4.86 -14.41 14.09
N ASP A 322 5.92 -14.20 13.31
CA ASP A 322 7.27 -13.88 13.78
C ASP A 322 7.91 -12.82 12.87
N PRO A 323 8.00 -11.55 13.30
CA PRO A 323 8.66 -10.49 12.55
C PRO A 323 10.13 -10.75 12.23
N SER A 324 10.80 -11.69 12.91
CA SER A 324 12.17 -12.09 12.60
C SER A 324 12.27 -13.08 11.43
N ALA A 325 11.14 -13.69 11.02
CA ALA A 325 11.11 -14.61 9.89
C ALA A 325 11.55 -13.93 8.59
N HIS A 326 12.37 -14.65 7.81
CA HIS A 326 12.81 -14.20 6.49
C HIS A 326 11.76 -14.57 5.44
N VAL A 327 11.17 -13.53 4.85
CA VAL A 327 10.31 -13.58 3.67
C VAL A 327 10.96 -12.74 2.58
N SER A 328 11.04 -13.29 1.38
CA SER A 328 11.64 -12.65 0.21
C SER A 328 10.86 -11.41 -0.21
N SER A 329 11.60 -10.47 -0.80
CA SER A 329 11.09 -9.15 -1.17
C SER A 329 11.59 -8.74 -2.55
N THR A 330 10.76 -8.04 -3.31
CA THR A 330 11.10 -7.52 -4.64
C THR A 330 10.77 -6.04 -4.76
N GLY A 331 11.67 -5.24 -5.32
CA GLY A 331 11.38 -3.88 -5.77
C GLY A 331 11.33 -3.84 -7.29
N LEU A 332 10.24 -3.29 -7.84
CA LEU A 332 10.10 -3.08 -9.28
C LEU A 332 10.14 -1.59 -9.63
N ARG A 333 10.68 -1.30 -10.81
CA ARG A 333 10.61 0.02 -11.44
C ARG A 333 9.83 -0.09 -12.75
N VAL A 334 8.81 0.74 -12.89
CA VAL A 334 7.96 0.81 -14.07
C VAL A 334 8.18 2.16 -14.75
N THR A 335 8.55 2.14 -16.03
CA THR A 335 8.80 3.34 -16.83
C THR A 335 7.95 3.33 -18.09
N ALA A 336 7.43 4.50 -18.50
CA ALA A 336 6.75 4.62 -19.77
C ALA A 336 7.75 4.49 -20.95
N ASN A 337 7.40 3.70 -21.96
CA ASN A 337 8.20 3.53 -23.17
C ASN A 337 7.90 4.71 -24.13
N SER A 338 8.72 5.76 -24.12
CA SER A 338 8.57 6.92 -25.03
C SER A 338 9.09 6.65 -26.45
N ASP A 339 10.10 5.79 -26.59
CA ASP A 339 10.88 5.63 -27.83
C ASP A 339 10.33 4.52 -28.74
N LEU A 340 9.51 3.65 -28.17
CA LEU A 340 8.74 2.66 -28.90
C LEU A 340 7.35 3.24 -29.06
N GLY A 341 7.09 3.93 -30.18
CA GLY A 341 5.70 4.20 -30.58
C GLY A 341 4.83 2.93 -30.46
N PRO A 342 3.50 3.02 -30.59
CA PRO A 342 2.54 1.92 -30.32
C PRO A 342 2.70 0.64 -31.18
N VAL A 343 3.82 0.48 -31.88
CA VAL A 343 4.21 -0.60 -32.77
C VAL A 343 4.26 -1.99 -32.09
N TYR A 344 4.32 -2.08 -30.76
CA TYR A 344 4.26 -3.37 -30.03
C TYR A 344 3.29 -3.41 -28.83
N GLY A 345 2.44 -2.40 -28.64
CA GLY A 345 1.40 -2.41 -27.60
C GLY A 345 1.86 -2.35 -26.13
N GLN A 346 3.16 -2.51 -25.82
CA GLN A 346 3.69 -2.37 -24.46
C GLN A 346 4.08 -0.92 -24.15
N ARG A 347 3.17 -0.17 -23.51
CA ARG A 347 3.39 1.23 -23.10
C ARG A 347 4.34 1.40 -21.91
N TYR A 348 4.59 0.32 -21.16
CA TYR A 348 5.41 0.34 -19.96
C TYR A 348 6.48 -0.76 -20.00
N SER A 349 7.68 -0.46 -19.50
CA SER A 349 8.68 -1.45 -19.12
C SER A 349 8.59 -1.70 -17.63
N VAL A 350 8.76 -2.94 -17.19
CA VAL A 350 8.79 -3.35 -15.78
C VAL A 350 10.12 -4.03 -15.50
N ASP A 351 10.98 -3.36 -14.74
CA ASP A 351 12.30 -3.83 -14.36
C ASP A 351 12.28 -4.32 -12.91
N LYS A 352 12.77 -5.54 -12.66
CA LYS A 352 13.10 -6.00 -11.31
C LYS A 352 14.46 -5.42 -10.92
N VAL A 353 14.43 -4.40 -10.06
CA VAL A 353 15.62 -3.62 -9.66
C VAL A 353 16.19 -4.03 -8.31
N PHE A 354 15.37 -4.68 -7.48
CA PHE A 354 15.80 -5.27 -6.22
C PHE A 354 15.14 -6.63 -6.01
N GLU A 355 15.90 -7.61 -5.54
CA GLU A 355 15.35 -8.87 -5.02
C GLU A 355 16.28 -9.42 -3.94
N ASP A 356 15.69 -9.80 -2.81
CA ASP A 356 16.40 -10.42 -1.70
C ASP A 356 15.58 -11.55 -1.07
N SER A 357 16.29 -12.51 -0.50
CA SER A 357 15.75 -13.66 0.25
C SER A 357 15.05 -13.30 1.57
N GLY A 358 15.04 -12.02 1.96
CA GLY A 358 14.56 -11.55 3.25
C GLY A 358 15.68 -11.36 4.28
N ARG A 359 16.95 -11.55 3.91
CA ARG A 359 18.10 -11.36 4.81
C ARG A 359 18.45 -9.89 5.00
N LEU A 360 18.34 -9.10 3.94
CA LEU A 360 18.58 -7.66 3.92
C LEU A 360 17.28 -6.88 4.03
N ALA A 361 16.25 -7.25 3.25
CA ALA A 361 14.95 -6.58 3.27
C ALA A 361 13.84 -7.61 3.24
N SER A 362 12.98 -7.65 4.26
CA SER A 362 12.04 -8.75 4.44
C SER A 362 10.59 -8.32 4.60
N GLY A 363 9.74 -8.82 3.69
CA GLY A 363 8.32 -8.46 3.67
C GLY A 363 8.14 -6.97 3.48
N ILE A 364 8.84 -6.39 2.49
CA ILE A 364 8.71 -4.97 2.18
C ILE A 364 7.30 -4.68 1.65
N THR A 365 6.70 -3.62 2.14
CA THR A 365 5.39 -3.13 1.72
C THR A 365 5.49 -1.78 1.02
N THR A 366 6.63 -1.07 1.12
CA THR A 366 6.93 0.15 0.38
C THR A 366 8.34 0.17 -0.18
N VAL A 367 8.48 0.70 -1.40
CA VAL A 367 9.74 1.02 -2.06
C VAL A 367 9.66 2.45 -2.60
N VAL A 368 10.63 3.30 -2.27
CA VAL A 368 10.77 4.65 -2.84
C VAL A 368 12.21 4.88 -3.33
N TYR A 369 12.36 5.66 -4.39
CA TYR A 369 13.68 5.97 -4.95
C TYR A 369 13.91 7.48 -5.00
N ASP A 370 14.99 7.92 -4.36
CA ASP A 370 15.51 9.27 -4.53
C ASP A 370 16.37 9.29 -5.79
N SER A 371 15.77 9.81 -6.86
CA SER A 371 16.43 9.91 -8.16
C SER A 371 17.51 10.99 -8.22
N GLN A 372 17.53 11.93 -7.25
CA GLN A 372 18.55 12.98 -7.17
C GLN A 372 19.78 12.52 -6.39
N ARG A 373 19.59 11.65 -5.38
CA ARG A 373 20.66 11.12 -4.52
C ARG A 373 21.05 9.68 -4.86
N GLU A 374 20.34 9.05 -5.80
CA GLU A 374 20.53 7.66 -6.25
C GLU A 374 20.43 6.67 -5.08
N ARG A 375 19.34 6.74 -4.32
CA ARG A 375 19.09 5.86 -3.17
C ARG A 375 17.73 5.22 -3.25
N LEU A 376 17.71 3.90 -3.05
CA LEU A 376 16.50 3.09 -2.90
C LEU A 376 16.24 2.87 -1.41
N PHE A 377 15.04 3.19 -0.96
CA PHE A 377 14.59 2.99 0.42
C PHE A 377 13.44 2.00 0.44
N MET A 378 13.51 1.02 1.33
CA MET A 378 12.55 -0.07 1.40
C MET A 378 12.20 -0.39 2.86
N HIS A 379 10.91 -0.51 3.13
CA HIS A 379 10.40 -0.87 4.46
C HIS A 379 9.12 -1.70 4.32
N GLY A 380 8.74 -2.38 5.40
CA GLY A 380 7.49 -3.13 5.51
C GLY A 380 6.72 -2.90 6.81
N VAL A 381 5.42 -3.15 6.76
CA VAL A 381 4.47 -3.08 7.89
C VAL A 381 4.93 -3.83 9.14
N VAL A 382 5.67 -4.92 8.97
CA VAL A 382 6.26 -5.76 10.03
C VAL A 382 7.77 -5.94 9.86
N SER A 383 8.42 -5.02 9.12
CA SER A 383 9.88 -5.01 9.00
C SER A 383 10.54 -4.47 10.27
N THR A 384 11.70 -5.05 10.60
CA THR A 384 12.46 -4.71 11.82
C THR A 384 13.46 -3.56 11.62
N HIS A 385 13.56 -3.02 10.41
CA HIS A 385 14.45 -1.93 10.03
C HIS A 385 14.05 -1.34 8.67
N LEU A 386 14.46 -0.10 8.41
CA LEU A 386 14.53 0.46 7.06
C LEU A 386 15.76 -0.12 6.35
N THR A 387 15.61 -0.53 5.08
CA THR A 387 16.73 -0.89 4.20
C THR A 387 17.00 0.24 3.22
N VAL A 388 18.27 0.60 3.07
CA VAL A 388 18.74 1.62 2.12
C VAL A 388 19.76 1.00 1.20
N CYS A 389 19.59 1.13 -0.11
CA CYS A 389 20.52 0.60 -1.11
C CYS A 389 20.92 1.68 -2.12
N LYS A 390 22.12 1.56 -2.67
CA LYS A 390 22.51 2.24 -3.90
C LYS A 390 22.29 1.29 -5.07
N LEU A 391 21.51 1.71 -6.06
CA LEU A 391 21.26 0.97 -7.30
C LEU A 391 22.37 1.19 -8.33
#